data_AF-M7YWS0-F1
#
_entry.id   AF-M7YWS0-F1
#
_cell.length_a   1.000
_cell.length_b   1.000
_cell.length_c   1.000
_cell.angle_alpha   90.00
_cell.angle_beta   90.00
_cell.angle_gamma   90.00
#
_symmetry.space_group_name_H-M   'P 1'
#
loop_
_entity.id
_entity.type
_entity.pdbx_description
1 polymer ?
#
loop_
_entity_poly.entity_id
_entity_poly.type
_entity_poly.pdbx_seq_one_letter_code
_entity_poly.pdbx_strand_id
1 'polypeptide(L)'
;MVMSFHQCGGNVGDSCNIPLPPWVLEEVSADPDIVYTDRSGRRNPEYISLGCDTLPVLKGRTPVQVYSDYMRSFRDRFAGYLGTVIAEVQVGLGPCGELRYPSYPEANGTWSFPGIGEFQCYDKYMRASLQAAAVAAGHENWGTSGPHDAGEYKQFPEETGFFRRDGTWSTEAAARAARVELAGENALERYDEQAFAQVAATAEAAGLSAFTYLRMNRNLFEGDNWRRFVAFVKTMADGGARTALPRCDTGQSDLYVGFVDAAKEQRAPESEAAAAL
;
A
#
# COMPACT_ATOMS: atom_id res chain seq x y z
N MET A 1 -6.21 10.81 2.88
CA MET A 1 -6.79 9.95 3.95
C MET A 1 -6.88 8.54 3.41
N VAL A 2 -6.48 7.51 4.16
CA VAL A 2 -6.55 6.11 3.68
C VAL A 2 -7.68 5.38 4.40
N MET A 3 -8.55 4.71 3.64
CA MET A 3 -9.56 3.79 4.17
C MET A 3 -8.92 2.41 4.33
N SER A 4 -8.25 2.20 5.47
CA SER A 4 -7.51 0.96 5.74
C SER A 4 -8.44 -0.18 6.15
N PHE A 5 -8.94 -0.93 5.17
CA PHE A 5 -9.73 -2.17 5.39
C PHE A 5 -8.86 -3.42 5.61
N HIS A 6 -7.59 -3.24 5.99
CA HIS A 6 -6.60 -4.28 6.21
C HIS A 6 -6.03 -4.18 7.62
N GLN A 7 -5.42 -5.27 8.09
CA GLN A 7 -4.66 -5.29 9.34
C GLN A 7 -3.36 -4.47 9.23
N CYS A 8 -3.02 -3.64 10.24
CA CYS A 8 -1.64 -3.17 10.46
C CYS A 8 -0.90 -4.24 11.27
N GLY A 9 0.31 -4.61 10.88
CA GLY A 9 1.14 -5.56 11.62
C GLY A 9 1.27 -6.91 10.93
N GLY A 10 2.47 -7.47 10.96
CA GLY A 10 2.78 -8.77 10.35
C GLY A 10 3.72 -8.70 9.14
N ASN A 11 4.05 -7.50 8.66
CA ASN A 11 5.00 -7.25 7.57
C ASN A 11 6.26 -6.51 8.08
N VAL A 12 7.35 -6.50 7.30
CA VAL A 12 8.61 -5.82 7.66
C VAL A 12 8.36 -4.32 7.87
N GLY A 13 8.73 -3.82 9.06
CA GLY A 13 8.65 -2.40 9.42
C GLY A 13 7.45 -2.02 10.29
N ASP A 14 6.51 -2.93 10.57
CA ASP A 14 5.37 -2.64 11.42
C ASP A 14 5.71 -2.64 12.91
N SER A 15 5.44 -1.52 13.61
CA SER A 15 5.47 -1.43 15.08
C SER A 15 4.08 -1.48 15.72
N CYS A 16 3.01 -1.56 14.91
CA CYS A 16 1.62 -1.72 15.35
C CYS A 16 1.06 -3.10 15.03
N ASN A 17 0.13 -3.59 15.87
CA ASN A 17 -0.72 -4.74 15.58
C ASN A 17 -2.18 -4.31 15.74
N ILE A 18 -2.83 -3.99 14.62
CA ILE A 18 -4.23 -3.59 14.53
C ILE A 18 -4.92 -4.59 13.60
N PRO A 19 -5.53 -5.66 14.14
CA PRO A 19 -6.20 -6.66 13.32
C PRO A 19 -7.51 -6.12 12.73
N LEU A 20 -8.13 -6.91 11.84
CA LEU A 20 -9.51 -6.68 11.43
C LEU A 20 -10.45 -6.64 12.65
N PRO A 21 -11.62 -5.98 12.55
CA PRO A 21 -12.55 -5.88 13.67
C PRO A 21 -12.89 -7.25 14.26
N PRO A 22 -12.96 -7.41 15.60
CA PRO A 22 -13.20 -8.71 16.23
C PRO A 22 -14.43 -9.46 15.71
N TRP A 23 -15.51 -8.73 15.40
CA TRP A 23 -16.73 -9.32 14.84
C TRP A 23 -16.53 -9.90 13.44
N VAL A 24 -15.56 -9.41 12.66
CA VAL A 24 -15.16 -9.98 11.37
C VAL A 24 -14.35 -11.24 11.61
N LEU A 25 -13.43 -11.23 12.58
CA LEU A 25 -12.62 -12.39 12.94
C LEU A 25 -13.47 -13.56 13.47
N GLU A 26 -14.61 -13.27 14.12
CA GLU A 26 -15.62 -14.27 14.46
C GLU A 26 -16.19 -14.97 13.21
N GLU A 27 -16.53 -14.22 12.17
CA GLU A 27 -17.02 -14.78 10.90
C GLU A 27 -15.91 -15.58 10.19
N VAL A 28 -14.68 -15.08 10.20
CA VAL A 28 -13.50 -15.82 9.66
C VAL A 28 -13.26 -17.12 10.43
N SER A 29 -13.48 -17.13 11.74
CA SER A 29 -13.38 -18.36 12.55
C SER A 29 -14.50 -19.36 12.24
N ALA A 30 -15.69 -18.88 11.90
CA ALA A 30 -16.82 -19.72 11.50
C ALA A 30 -16.65 -20.25 10.07
N ASP A 31 -16.08 -19.44 9.18
CA ASP A 31 -15.81 -19.76 7.79
C ASP A 31 -14.42 -19.25 7.36
N PRO A 32 -13.38 -20.11 7.47
CA PRO A 32 -12.01 -19.72 7.14
C PRO A 32 -11.78 -19.39 5.66
N ASP A 33 -12.72 -19.73 4.77
CA ASP A 33 -12.63 -19.39 3.34
C ASP A 33 -13.01 -17.92 3.05
N ILE A 34 -13.41 -17.14 4.06
CA ILE A 34 -13.67 -15.70 3.90
C ILE A 34 -12.37 -14.90 3.64
N VAL A 35 -11.20 -15.48 3.94
CA VAL A 35 -9.90 -14.82 3.76
C VAL A 35 -9.05 -15.49 2.68
N TYR A 36 -8.07 -14.75 2.16
CA TYR A 36 -7.17 -15.26 1.14
C TYR A 36 -6.46 -16.54 1.57
N THR A 37 -6.29 -17.45 0.62
CA THR A 37 -5.81 -18.80 0.89
C THR A 37 -4.88 -19.27 -0.20
N ASP A 38 -3.72 -19.78 0.22
CA ASP A 38 -2.74 -20.37 -0.69
C ASP A 38 -3.02 -21.84 -1.01
N ARG A 39 -2.22 -22.43 -1.88
CA ARG A 39 -2.39 -23.82 -2.33
C ARG A 39 -2.32 -24.83 -1.18
N SER A 40 -1.50 -24.55 -0.18
CA SER A 40 -1.32 -25.40 1.00
C SER A 40 -2.45 -25.24 2.02
N GLY A 41 -3.43 -24.36 1.76
CA GLY A 41 -4.56 -24.09 2.64
C GLY A 41 -4.22 -23.13 3.78
N ARG A 42 -3.06 -22.45 3.74
CA ARG A 42 -2.74 -21.41 4.73
C ARG A 42 -3.67 -20.21 4.51
N ARG A 43 -4.25 -19.73 5.60
CA ARG A 43 -5.21 -18.62 5.62
C ARG A 43 -4.49 -17.34 6.01
N ASN A 44 -4.71 -16.26 5.26
CA ASN A 44 -4.17 -14.95 5.58
C ASN A 44 -5.29 -14.00 6.07
N PRO A 45 -5.41 -13.74 7.39
CA PRO A 45 -6.48 -12.93 7.95
C PRO A 45 -6.27 -11.41 7.81
N GLU A 46 -5.25 -10.96 7.07
CA GLU A 46 -4.96 -9.53 6.88
C GLU A 46 -6.08 -8.79 6.13
N TYR A 47 -6.81 -9.49 5.26
CA TYR A 47 -7.86 -8.93 4.42
C TYR A 47 -8.91 -9.99 4.01
N ILE A 48 -10.14 -9.56 3.73
CA ILE A 48 -11.23 -10.43 3.25
C ILE A 48 -11.02 -10.75 1.77
N SER A 49 -11.08 -12.02 1.38
CA SER A 49 -10.88 -12.44 -0.01
C SER A 49 -11.87 -11.74 -0.94
N LEU A 50 -11.37 -11.24 -2.08
CA LEU A 50 -12.21 -10.65 -3.13
C LEU A 50 -13.27 -11.62 -3.66
N GLY A 51 -13.07 -12.94 -3.49
CA GLY A 51 -14.08 -13.95 -3.81
C GLY A 51 -15.39 -13.77 -3.04
N CYS A 52 -15.35 -13.04 -1.92
CA CYS A 52 -16.49 -12.79 -1.05
C CYS A 52 -17.21 -11.45 -1.32
N ASP A 53 -16.68 -10.55 -2.17
CA ASP A 53 -17.12 -9.15 -2.26
C ASP A 53 -18.64 -8.95 -2.44
N THR A 54 -19.27 -9.87 -3.17
CA THR A 54 -20.71 -9.85 -3.47
C THR A 54 -21.54 -10.84 -2.65
N LEU A 55 -20.94 -11.54 -1.69
CA LEU A 55 -21.58 -12.58 -0.89
C LEU A 55 -21.84 -12.09 0.54
N PRO A 56 -23.01 -12.38 1.15
CA PRO A 56 -23.40 -11.84 2.44
C PRO A 56 -22.73 -12.56 3.63
N VAL A 57 -21.40 -12.67 3.60
CA VAL A 57 -20.59 -13.46 4.55
C VAL A 57 -20.26 -12.73 5.86
N LEU A 58 -20.69 -11.47 6.02
CA LEU A 58 -20.39 -10.63 7.18
C LEU A 58 -21.67 -10.24 7.92
N LYS A 59 -22.18 -11.15 8.77
CA LYS A 59 -23.45 -10.97 9.51
C LYS A 59 -24.62 -10.56 8.60
N GLY A 60 -24.72 -11.20 7.43
CA GLY A 60 -25.77 -10.95 6.44
C GLY A 60 -25.49 -9.78 5.47
N ARG A 61 -24.34 -9.10 5.59
CA ARG A 61 -23.88 -8.08 4.63
C ARG A 61 -22.72 -8.59 3.79
N THR A 62 -22.55 -8.02 2.61
CA THR A 62 -21.35 -8.29 1.79
C THR A 62 -20.17 -7.41 2.23
N PRO A 63 -18.91 -7.81 1.97
CA PRO A 63 -17.74 -6.97 2.23
C PRO A 63 -17.85 -5.59 1.58
N VAL A 64 -18.27 -5.51 0.32
CA VAL A 64 -18.49 -4.23 -0.39
C VAL A 64 -19.54 -3.36 0.30
N GLN A 65 -20.61 -3.95 0.85
CA GLN A 65 -21.59 -3.19 1.63
C GLN A 65 -20.96 -2.65 2.93
N VAL A 66 -20.17 -3.46 3.64
CA VAL A 66 -19.47 -3.02 4.86
C VAL A 66 -18.51 -1.88 4.57
N TYR A 67 -17.72 -1.96 3.49
CA TYR A 67 -16.81 -0.89 3.06
C TYR A 67 -17.58 0.38 2.67
N SER A 68 -18.68 0.22 1.90
CA SER A 68 -19.54 1.33 1.49
C SER A 68 -20.18 2.05 2.67
N ASP A 69 -20.70 1.30 3.65
CA ASP A 69 -21.29 1.85 4.87
C ASP A 69 -20.25 2.60 5.71
N TYR A 70 -19.03 2.06 5.82
CA TYR A 70 -17.92 2.74 6.48
C TYR A 70 -17.57 4.06 5.79
N MET A 71 -17.41 4.05 4.46
CA MET A 71 -17.10 5.25 3.68
C MET A 71 -18.21 6.32 3.75
N ARG A 72 -19.48 5.90 3.75
CA ARG A 72 -20.63 6.81 3.95
C ARG A 72 -20.59 7.45 5.34
N SER A 73 -20.38 6.64 6.38
CA SER A 73 -20.26 7.12 7.75
C SER A 73 -19.10 8.11 7.91
N PHE A 74 -17.93 7.79 7.32
CA PHE A 74 -16.78 8.69 7.29
C PHE A 74 -17.12 10.02 6.59
N ARG A 75 -17.70 9.96 5.39
CA ARG A 75 -18.11 11.15 4.64
C ARG A 75 -19.04 12.04 5.47
N ASP A 76 -20.07 11.46 6.09
CA ASP A 76 -21.06 12.20 6.85
C ASP A 76 -20.45 12.82 8.12
N ARG A 77 -19.57 12.09 8.80
CA ARG A 77 -18.89 12.57 10.02
C ARG A 77 -17.89 13.68 9.74
N PHE A 78 -17.18 13.62 8.62
CA PHE A 78 -16.09 14.53 8.26
C PHE A 78 -16.45 15.48 7.11
N ALA A 79 -17.73 15.65 6.79
CA ALA A 79 -18.21 16.44 5.65
C ALA A 79 -17.58 17.84 5.56
N GLY A 80 -17.44 18.54 6.69
CA GLY A 80 -16.85 19.89 6.75
C GLY A 80 -15.34 19.95 6.45
N TYR A 81 -14.65 18.81 6.46
CA TYR A 81 -13.21 18.70 6.17
C TYR A 81 -12.93 18.21 4.75
N LEU A 82 -13.94 17.68 4.04
CA LEU A 82 -13.79 17.20 2.67
C LEU A 82 -13.56 18.37 1.71
N GLY A 83 -12.58 18.23 0.80
CA GLY A 83 -12.20 19.27 -0.15
C GLY A 83 -11.36 20.40 0.45
N THR A 84 -11.03 20.33 1.76
CA THR A 84 -10.12 21.27 2.42
C THR A 84 -8.98 20.51 3.09
N VAL A 85 -9.18 20.03 4.31
CA VAL A 85 -8.20 19.24 5.08
C VAL A 85 -8.03 17.85 4.47
N ILE A 86 -9.13 17.25 4.01
CA ILE A 86 -9.13 15.96 3.33
C ILE A 86 -9.27 16.24 1.83
N ALA A 87 -8.12 16.36 1.15
CA ALA A 87 -8.06 16.56 -0.29
C ALA A 87 -8.29 15.27 -1.08
N GLU A 88 -7.92 14.13 -0.52
CA GLU A 88 -7.97 12.83 -1.19
C GLU A 88 -8.35 11.70 -0.23
N VAL A 89 -9.08 10.72 -0.77
CA VAL A 89 -9.40 9.46 -0.11
C VAL A 89 -8.83 8.32 -0.94
N GLN A 90 -7.80 7.65 -0.41
CA GLN A 90 -7.29 6.40 -0.94
C GLN A 90 -8.09 5.27 -0.32
N VAL A 91 -8.71 4.45 -1.15
CA VAL A 91 -9.49 3.28 -0.69
C VAL A 91 -8.55 2.10 -0.63
N GLY A 92 -8.39 1.48 0.54
CA GLY A 92 -7.60 0.26 0.66
C GLY A 92 -8.31 -0.89 -0.04
N LEU A 93 -7.62 -1.60 -0.94
CA LEU A 93 -8.21 -2.64 -1.79
C LEU A 93 -7.61 -4.04 -1.58
N GLY A 94 -6.87 -4.22 -0.48
CA GLY A 94 -6.19 -5.47 -0.18
C GLY A 94 -5.18 -5.34 0.96
N PRO A 95 -4.28 -6.32 1.09
CA PRO A 95 -3.18 -6.34 2.05
C PRO A 95 -2.33 -5.07 1.95
N CYS A 96 -1.91 -4.53 3.10
CA CYS A 96 -1.27 -3.20 3.21
C CYS A 96 -2.05 -2.04 2.55
N GLY A 97 -3.32 -2.22 2.18
CA GLY A 97 -4.13 -1.23 1.47
C GLY A 97 -3.97 -1.26 -0.06
N GLU A 98 -3.09 -2.11 -0.58
CA GLU A 98 -2.79 -2.19 -2.01
C GLU A 98 -3.79 -3.10 -2.75
N LEU A 99 -4.04 -2.80 -4.03
CA LEU A 99 -4.84 -3.67 -4.89
C LEU A 99 -4.00 -4.86 -5.35
N ARG A 100 -3.86 -5.85 -4.47
CA ARG A 100 -3.11 -7.09 -4.76
C ARG A 100 -3.58 -8.26 -3.90
N TYR A 101 -3.11 -9.44 -4.27
CA TYR A 101 -3.14 -10.60 -3.40
C TYR A 101 -2.02 -10.52 -2.33
N PRO A 102 -2.17 -11.19 -1.18
CA PRO A 102 -1.08 -11.34 -0.21
C PRO A 102 -0.09 -12.43 -0.65
N SER A 103 0.53 -12.26 -1.82
CA SER A 103 1.37 -13.29 -2.45
C SER A 103 2.76 -13.46 -1.83
N TYR A 104 3.19 -12.53 -0.98
CA TYR A 104 4.50 -12.52 -0.33
C TYR A 104 4.40 -12.23 1.19
N PRO A 105 3.65 -13.03 1.97
CA PRO A 105 3.52 -12.80 3.40
C PRO A 105 4.86 -13.07 4.09
N GLU A 106 5.44 -12.03 4.69
CA GLU A 106 6.71 -12.15 5.42
C GLU A 106 6.54 -12.77 6.81
N ALA A 107 5.31 -12.78 7.33
CA ALA A 107 4.96 -13.37 8.61
C ALA A 107 5.50 -14.81 8.75
N ASN A 108 6.16 -15.07 9.89
CA ASN A 108 6.75 -16.35 10.26
C ASN A 108 7.78 -16.89 9.26
N GLY A 109 8.39 -16.01 8.44
CA GLY A 109 9.37 -16.40 7.43
C GLY A 109 8.77 -17.24 6.31
N THR A 110 7.46 -17.09 6.04
CA THR A 110 6.75 -17.80 4.96
C THR A 110 7.36 -17.43 3.61
N TRP A 111 7.56 -16.15 3.36
CA TRP A 111 8.26 -15.62 2.21
C TRP A 111 9.52 -14.86 2.63
N SER A 112 10.47 -14.75 1.70
CA SER A 112 11.62 -13.85 1.81
C SER A 112 12.05 -13.42 0.42
N PHE A 113 12.42 -12.15 0.26
CA PHE A 113 12.97 -11.66 -0.99
C PHE A 113 14.22 -12.48 -1.41
N PRO A 114 14.38 -12.85 -2.70
CA PRO A 114 13.57 -12.49 -3.87
C PRO A 114 12.60 -13.60 -4.34
N GLY A 115 12.01 -14.38 -3.43
CA GLY A 115 11.11 -15.48 -3.81
C GLY A 115 9.92 -15.05 -4.66
N ILE A 116 9.44 -15.94 -5.54
CA ILE A 116 8.33 -15.68 -6.48
C ILE A 116 6.96 -15.42 -5.80
N GLY A 117 6.80 -15.83 -4.54
CA GLY A 117 5.50 -15.78 -3.87
C GLY A 117 4.58 -16.95 -4.26
N GLU A 118 3.32 -16.90 -3.85
CA GLU A 118 2.30 -17.90 -4.24
C GLU A 118 0.97 -17.25 -4.60
N PHE A 119 0.23 -17.90 -5.50
CA PHE A 119 -1.17 -17.55 -5.79
C PHE A 119 -2.04 -17.74 -4.55
N GLN A 120 -2.93 -16.77 -4.29
CA GLN A 120 -3.76 -16.71 -3.07
C GLN A 120 -5.25 -16.94 -3.36
N CYS A 121 -5.56 -17.74 -4.39
CA CYS A 121 -6.90 -17.90 -4.94
C CYS A 121 -7.52 -19.28 -4.65
N TYR A 122 -7.11 -19.95 -3.56
CA TYR A 122 -7.55 -21.31 -3.24
C TYR A 122 -8.69 -21.37 -2.22
N ASP A 123 -9.20 -20.22 -1.76
CA ASP A 123 -10.43 -20.19 -0.97
C ASP A 123 -11.60 -20.71 -1.81
N LYS A 124 -12.60 -21.30 -1.14
CA LYS A 124 -13.71 -21.97 -1.83
C LYS A 124 -14.49 -21.04 -2.78
N TYR A 125 -14.54 -19.74 -2.50
CA TYR A 125 -15.30 -18.78 -3.29
C TYR A 125 -14.57 -18.44 -4.60
N MET A 126 -13.27 -18.14 -4.52
CA MET A 126 -12.44 -17.94 -5.70
C MET A 126 -12.33 -19.21 -6.55
N ARG A 127 -12.24 -20.39 -5.93
CA ARG A 127 -12.26 -21.67 -6.65
C ARG A 127 -13.59 -21.91 -7.37
N ALA A 128 -14.72 -21.60 -6.73
CA ALA A 128 -16.03 -21.71 -7.37
C ALA A 128 -16.16 -20.72 -8.54
N SER A 129 -15.65 -19.49 -8.38
CA SER A 129 -15.60 -18.48 -9.45
C SER A 129 -14.76 -18.95 -10.64
N LEU A 130 -13.56 -19.49 -10.38
CA LEU A 130 -12.69 -20.06 -11.39
C LEU A 130 -13.37 -21.22 -12.14
N GLN A 131 -14.02 -22.14 -11.42
CA GLN A 131 -14.77 -23.25 -12.01
C GLN A 131 -15.90 -22.76 -12.93
N ALA A 132 -16.68 -21.79 -12.46
CA ALA A 132 -17.75 -21.21 -13.26
C ALA A 132 -17.21 -20.52 -14.53
N ALA A 133 -16.11 -19.78 -14.41
CA ALA A 133 -15.45 -19.14 -15.54
C ALA A 133 -14.88 -20.15 -16.55
N ALA A 134 -14.27 -21.23 -16.07
CA ALA A 134 -13.74 -22.31 -16.90
C ALA A 134 -14.84 -23.03 -17.70
N VAL A 135 -15.97 -23.33 -17.06
CA VAL A 135 -17.16 -23.90 -17.72
C VAL A 135 -17.69 -22.93 -18.78
N ALA A 136 -17.84 -21.65 -18.44
CA ALA A 136 -18.32 -20.63 -19.38
C ALA A 136 -17.38 -20.45 -20.59
N ALA A 137 -16.07 -20.66 -20.40
CA ALA A 137 -15.07 -20.63 -21.46
C ALA A 137 -15.01 -21.91 -22.30
N GLY A 138 -15.81 -22.94 -21.99
CA GLY A 138 -15.77 -24.24 -22.69
C GLY A 138 -14.57 -25.11 -22.32
N HIS A 139 -13.88 -24.79 -21.23
CA HIS A 139 -12.68 -25.48 -20.75
C HIS A 139 -12.85 -25.91 -19.29
N GLU A 140 -13.89 -26.70 -19.00
CA GLU A 140 -14.27 -27.11 -17.65
C GLU A 140 -13.10 -27.68 -16.81
N ASN A 141 -12.19 -28.40 -17.45
CA ASN A 141 -11.00 -28.97 -16.81
C ASN A 141 -10.05 -27.90 -16.22
N TRP A 142 -10.05 -26.68 -16.73
CA TRP A 142 -9.24 -25.56 -16.20
C TRP A 142 -9.72 -25.09 -14.82
N GLY A 143 -10.98 -25.32 -14.48
CA GLY A 143 -11.58 -24.89 -13.23
C GLY A 143 -11.34 -25.84 -12.05
N THR A 144 -10.91 -27.06 -12.34
CA THR A 144 -10.85 -28.17 -11.37
C THR A 144 -9.87 -27.89 -10.21
N SER A 145 -8.83 -27.10 -10.49
CA SER A 145 -7.83 -26.65 -9.51
C SER A 145 -7.27 -25.29 -9.92
N GLY A 146 -6.68 -24.57 -8.96
CA GLY A 146 -5.83 -23.42 -9.27
C GLY A 146 -4.50 -23.85 -9.92
N PRO A 147 -3.60 -22.90 -10.21
CA PRO A 147 -2.25 -23.21 -10.69
C PRO A 147 -1.58 -24.30 -9.83
N HIS A 148 -0.95 -25.30 -10.43
CA HIS A 148 -0.44 -26.47 -9.69
C HIS A 148 1.05 -26.76 -9.92
N ASP A 149 1.67 -25.99 -10.81
CA ASP A 149 3.08 -26.06 -11.19
C ASP A 149 3.80 -24.72 -10.93
N ALA A 150 3.18 -23.82 -10.16
CA ALA A 150 3.67 -22.48 -9.85
C ALA A 150 4.77 -22.41 -8.78
N GLY A 151 5.12 -23.55 -8.17
CA GLY A 151 6.10 -23.59 -7.09
C GLY A 151 5.59 -23.09 -5.75
N GLU A 152 6.54 -22.73 -4.88
CA GLU A 152 6.34 -22.26 -3.51
C GLU A 152 6.99 -20.89 -3.28
N TYR A 153 6.61 -20.20 -2.19
CA TYR A 153 6.95 -18.79 -1.91
C TYR A 153 8.41 -18.38 -2.18
N LYS A 154 9.39 -19.23 -1.85
CA LYS A 154 10.83 -18.89 -1.84
C LYS A 154 11.60 -19.32 -3.09
N GLN A 155 10.93 -19.98 -4.03
CA GLN A 155 11.59 -20.45 -5.25
C GLN A 155 11.86 -19.30 -6.22
N PHE A 156 12.74 -19.55 -7.18
CA PHE A 156 12.96 -18.70 -8.34
C PHE A 156 12.08 -19.14 -9.52
N PRO A 157 11.74 -18.24 -10.46
CA PRO A 157 10.87 -18.55 -11.60
C PRO A 157 11.30 -19.78 -12.39
N GLU A 158 12.62 -19.93 -12.61
CA GLU A 158 13.24 -21.00 -13.40
C GLU A 158 13.09 -22.39 -12.77
N GLU A 159 12.80 -22.46 -11.47
CA GLU A 159 12.60 -23.69 -10.71
C GLU A 159 11.15 -24.21 -10.79
N THR A 160 10.27 -23.49 -11.50
CA THR A 160 8.84 -23.79 -11.58
C THR A 160 8.40 -24.21 -12.97
N GLY A 161 7.36 -25.05 -13.04
CA GLY A 161 6.72 -25.38 -14.32
C GLY A 161 5.96 -24.19 -14.90
N PHE A 162 5.36 -23.38 -14.03
CA PHE A 162 4.51 -22.27 -14.42
C PHE A 162 5.27 -21.08 -14.97
N PHE A 163 6.35 -20.62 -14.32
CA PHE A 163 7.01 -19.33 -14.62
C PHE A 163 8.30 -19.43 -15.46
N ARG A 164 8.83 -20.63 -15.68
CA ARG A 164 10.00 -20.80 -16.57
C ARG A 164 9.70 -20.27 -17.98
N ARG A 165 10.75 -20.05 -18.77
CA ARG A 165 10.67 -19.41 -20.10
C ARG A 165 9.55 -19.96 -21.01
N ASP A 166 9.39 -21.28 -21.04
CA ASP A 166 8.34 -21.98 -21.82
C ASP A 166 7.29 -22.61 -20.89
N GLY A 167 7.00 -21.93 -19.78
CA GLY A 167 6.08 -22.37 -18.74
C GLY A 167 4.62 -22.07 -19.07
N THR A 168 3.74 -22.60 -18.23
CA THR A 168 2.27 -22.53 -18.39
C THR A 168 1.74 -21.08 -18.40
N TRP A 169 2.50 -20.11 -17.91
CA TRP A 169 2.17 -18.68 -17.96
C TRP A 169 2.05 -18.11 -19.38
N SER A 170 2.80 -18.65 -20.36
CA SER A 170 2.92 -18.12 -21.71
C SER A 170 1.75 -18.56 -22.62
N THR A 171 0.51 -18.34 -22.18
CA THR A 171 -0.69 -18.44 -23.02
C THR A 171 -1.10 -17.01 -23.43
N GLU A 172 -1.17 -16.74 -24.74
CA GLU A 172 -1.13 -15.39 -25.38
C GLU A 172 -2.21 -14.35 -25.00
N ALA A 173 -3.17 -14.67 -24.11
CA ALA A 173 -4.44 -13.93 -23.98
C ALA A 173 -4.56 -12.94 -22.81
N ALA A 174 -3.79 -13.05 -21.72
CA ALA A 174 -4.18 -12.41 -20.45
C ALA A 174 -3.84 -10.90 -20.28
N ALA A 175 -2.80 -10.38 -20.93
CA ALA A 175 -2.21 -9.08 -20.54
C ALA A 175 -2.79 -7.83 -21.25
N ARG A 176 -3.54 -7.97 -22.35
CA ARG A 176 -3.83 -6.84 -23.26
C ARG A 176 -5.10 -6.03 -22.97
N ALA A 177 -5.90 -6.36 -21.94
CA ALA A 177 -7.30 -5.90 -21.87
C ALA A 177 -7.62 -4.74 -20.90
N ALA A 178 -6.77 -4.40 -19.92
CA ALA A 178 -7.30 -3.72 -18.72
C ALA A 178 -7.34 -2.17 -18.72
N ARG A 179 -6.53 -1.45 -19.53
CA ARG A 179 -6.51 0.04 -19.65
C ARG A 179 -6.84 0.82 -18.34
N VAL A 180 -6.09 0.56 -17.26
CA VAL A 180 -6.25 1.29 -15.97
C VAL A 180 -5.09 2.27 -15.79
N GLU A 181 -5.38 3.45 -15.24
CA GLU A 181 -4.36 4.41 -14.79
C GLU A 181 -3.53 3.81 -13.65
N LEU A 182 -2.22 4.00 -13.70
CA LEU A 182 -1.28 3.38 -12.77
C LEU A 182 -0.81 4.43 -11.75
N ALA A 183 -0.80 4.10 -10.45
CA ALA A 183 -0.16 4.91 -9.42
C ALA A 183 0.92 4.06 -8.73
N GLY A 184 1.92 4.70 -8.09
CA GLY A 184 3.04 3.99 -7.48
C GLY A 184 3.42 4.52 -6.10
N GLU A 185 4.11 3.71 -5.32
CA GLU A 185 4.66 4.07 -4.02
C GLU A 185 6.07 3.47 -3.87
N ASN A 186 6.91 4.02 -2.98
CA ASN A 186 8.19 3.37 -2.65
C ASN A 186 7.97 2.27 -1.60
N ALA A 187 8.52 1.09 -1.86
CA ALA A 187 8.37 -0.06 -0.96
C ALA A 187 9.12 0.08 0.38
N LEU A 188 10.23 0.84 0.40
CA LEU A 188 11.07 1.02 1.60
C LEU A 188 11.40 2.50 1.79
N GLU A 189 11.54 2.92 3.06
CA GLU A 189 11.97 4.27 3.45
C GLU A 189 13.40 4.55 2.93
N ARG A 190 13.55 5.52 2.01
CA ARG A 190 14.83 5.83 1.35
C ARG A 190 14.94 7.33 1.05
N TYR A 191 16.04 7.96 1.47
CA TYR A 191 16.28 9.41 1.30
C TYR A 191 17.46 9.73 0.37
N ASP A 192 17.99 8.74 -0.32
CA ASP A 192 19.09 8.88 -1.25
C ASP A 192 18.62 9.24 -2.67
N GLU A 193 19.47 9.99 -3.39
CA GLU A 193 19.19 10.46 -4.74
C GLU A 193 18.97 9.32 -5.75
N GLN A 194 19.59 8.17 -5.53
CA GLN A 194 19.46 7.01 -6.41
C GLN A 194 18.04 6.42 -6.34
N ALA A 195 17.48 6.26 -5.13
CA ALA A 195 16.11 5.83 -4.94
C ALA A 195 15.11 6.79 -5.60
N PHE A 196 15.28 8.11 -5.39
CA PHE A 196 14.42 9.12 -6.01
C PHE A 196 14.50 9.14 -7.54
N ALA A 197 15.72 9.01 -8.10
CA ALA A 197 15.90 8.94 -9.54
C ALA A 197 15.25 7.69 -10.15
N GLN A 198 15.32 6.55 -9.46
CA GLN A 198 14.67 5.31 -9.89
C GLN A 198 13.15 5.48 -9.90
N VAL A 199 12.56 6.08 -8.86
CA VAL A 199 11.12 6.36 -8.79
C VAL A 199 10.70 7.25 -9.96
N ALA A 200 11.40 8.37 -10.19
CA ALA A 200 11.05 9.31 -11.26
C ALA A 200 11.09 8.64 -12.65
N ALA A 201 12.12 7.82 -12.92
CA ALA A 201 12.24 7.09 -14.17
C ALA A 201 11.12 6.05 -14.36
N THR A 202 10.77 5.31 -13.30
CA THR A 202 9.66 4.35 -13.33
C THR A 202 8.32 5.07 -13.54
N ALA A 203 8.13 6.22 -12.88
CA ALA A 203 6.90 7.00 -12.99
C ALA A 203 6.64 7.49 -14.41
N GLU A 204 7.68 8.01 -15.07
CA GLU A 204 7.63 8.42 -16.46
C GLU A 204 7.38 7.23 -17.40
N ALA A 205 8.16 6.15 -17.27
CA ALA A 205 8.08 4.99 -18.16
C ALA A 205 6.74 4.25 -18.07
N ALA A 206 6.15 4.18 -16.87
CA ALA A 206 4.89 3.50 -16.63
C ALA A 206 3.66 4.42 -16.81
N GLY A 207 3.87 5.72 -17.05
CA GLY A 207 2.80 6.71 -17.16
C GLY A 207 1.99 6.83 -15.87
N LEU A 208 2.67 6.93 -14.72
CA LEU A 208 1.99 7.02 -13.43
C LEU A 208 1.16 8.29 -13.34
N SER A 209 -0.10 8.17 -12.92
CA SER A 209 -0.99 9.29 -12.64
C SER A 209 -0.71 9.95 -11.28
N ALA A 210 -0.17 9.18 -10.33
CA ALA A 210 0.20 9.64 -9.00
C ALA A 210 1.35 8.82 -8.40
N PHE A 211 2.05 9.43 -7.44
CA PHE A 211 3.05 8.73 -6.63
C PHE A 211 2.92 9.12 -5.15
N THR A 212 2.74 8.13 -4.26
CA THR A 212 2.71 8.34 -2.81
C THR A 212 4.08 8.01 -2.21
N TYR A 213 4.69 8.95 -1.50
CA TYR A 213 5.95 8.69 -0.81
C TYR A 213 5.71 8.16 0.62
N LEU A 214 6.26 6.99 0.93
CA LEU A 214 6.21 6.34 2.23
C LEU A 214 7.56 6.52 2.96
N ARG A 215 7.64 7.14 4.14
CA ARG A 215 6.60 7.72 5.00
C ARG A 215 7.05 9.10 5.49
N MET A 216 6.07 9.97 5.76
CA MET A 216 6.31 11.19 6.53
C MET A 216 6.66 10.86 7.98
N ASN A 217 7.90 11.13 8.39
CA ASN A 217 8.42 10.93 9.74
C ASN A 217 9.48 12.00 10.07
N ARG A 218 10.10 11.94 11.26
CA ARG A 218 11.13 12.91 11.65
C ARG A 218 12.36 12.90 10.72
N ASN A 219 12.77 11.73 10.24
CA ASN A 219 13.94 11.56 9.37
C ASN A 219 13.76 12.30 8.03
N LEU A 220 12.53 12.31 7.48
CA LEU A 220 12.21 13.03 6.25
C LEU A 220 12.51 14.54 6.37
N PHE A 221 12.30 15.13 7.56
CA PHE A 221 12.50 16.56 7.81
C PHE A 221 13.92 16.92 8.27
N GLU A 222 14.86 15.96 8.29
CA GLU A 222 16.29 16.28 8.48
C GLU A 222 16.83 17.07 7.28
N GLY A 223 17.73 18.02 7.51
CA GLY A 223 18.06 19.06 6.52
C GLY A 223 18.53 18.56 5.14
N ASP A 224 19.33 17.48 5.08
CA ASP A 224 19.74 16.88 3.80
C ASP A 224 18.64 16.06 3.14
N ASN A 225 17.89 15.28 3.94
CA ASN A 225 16.79 14.45 3.45
C ASN A 225 15.66 15.32 2.89
N TRP A 226 15.31 16.39 3.59
CA TRP A 226 14.30 17.35 3.14
C TRP A 226 14.70 18.02 1.83
N ARG A 227 15.96 18.47 1.70
CA ARG A 227 16.46 19.07 0.45
C ARG A 227 16.37 18.10 -0.73
N ARG A 228 16.77 16.84 -0.55
CA ARG A 228 16.68 15.80 -1.60
C ARG A 228 15.22 15.48 -1.94
N PHE A 229 14.36 15.40 -0.94
CA PHE A 229 12.93 15.17 -1.14
C PHE A 229 12.27 16.31 -1.92
N VAL A 230 12.58 17.58 -1.61
CA VAL A 230 12.07 18.73 -2.37
C VAL A 230 12.55 18.68 -3.83
N ALA A 231 13.81 18.30 -4.09
CA ALA A 231 14.32 18.12 -5.45
C ALA A 231 13.58 16.99 -6.19
N PHE A 232 13.30 15.88 -5.50
CA PHE A 232 12.51 14.78 -6.01
C PHE A 232 11.08 15.22 -6.38
N VAL A 233 10.37 15.93 -5.48
CA VAL A 233 9.01 16.43 -5.74
C VAL A 233 8.97 17.36 -6.95
N LYS A 234 9.95 18.27 -7.10
CA LYS A 234 10.06 19.13 -8.29
C LYS A 234 10.25 18.32 -9.57
N THR A 235 11.14 17.32 -9.53
CA THR A 235 11.38 16.43 -10.67
C THR A 235 10.11 15.67 -11.08
N MET A 236 9.31 15.21 -10.11
CA MET A 236 8.03 14.54 -10.37
C MET A 236 6.97 15.50 -10.93
N ALA A 237 6.91 16.74 -10.44
CA ALA A 237 5.97 17.75 -10.91
C ALA A 237 6.27 18.25 -12.33
N ASP A 238 7.56 18.36 -12.68
CA ASP A 238 8.03 18.86 -13.98
C ASP A 238 8.15 17.77 -15.06
N GLY A 239 7.63 16.56 -14.80
CA GLY A 239 7.61 15.46 -15.77
C GLY A 239 8.99 14.86 -16.07
N GLY A 240 9.87 14.75 -15.08
CA GLY A 240 11.16 14.02 -15.19
C GLY A 240 12.39 14.88 -15.48
N ALA A 241 12.25 16.20 -15.63
CA ALA A 241 13.40 17.09 -15.78
C ALA A 241 14.22 17.18 -14.48
N ARG A 242 15.49 16.72 -14.51
CA ARG A 242 16.39 16.77 -13.34
C ARG A 242 16.62 18.21 -12.89
N THR A 243 16.05 18.56 -11.74
CA THR A 243 16.26 19.87 -11.12
C THR A 243 17.25 19.75 -9.97
N ALA A 244 18.52 20.10 -10.21
CA ALA A 244 19.50 20.21 -9.13
C ALA A 244 19.25 21.50 -8.33
N LEU A 245 18.97 21.38 -7.03
CA LEU A 245 18.78 22.54 -6.16
C LEU A 245 20.14 23.17 -5.77
N PRO A 246 20.21 24.51 -5.63
CA PRO A 246 21.42 25.16 -5.15
C PRO A 246 21.79 24.73 -3.73
N ARG A 247 23.08 24.81 -3.38
CA ARG A 247 23.57 24.47 -2.03
C ARG A 247 22.99 25.34 -0.91
N CYS A 248 22.54 26.54 -1.24
CA CYS A 248 21.86 27.47 -0.34
C CYS A 248 20.69 28.10 -1.09
N ASP A 249 19.55 28.22 -0.41
CA ASP A 249 18.39 28.89 -0.96
C ASP A 249 18.63 30.40 -1.00
N THR A 250 18.99 30.93 -2.17
CA THR A 250 19.24 32.36 -2.37
C THR A 250 18.09 33.07 -3.07
N GLY A 251 16.96 32.39 -3.30
CA GLY A 251 15.80 32.97 -3.97
C GLY A 251 14.53 32.49 -3.30
N GLN A 252 13.82 33.42 -2.66
CA GLN A 252 12.52 33.28 -1.99
C GLN A 252 11.72 32.02 -2.43
N SER A 253 12.02 30.88 -1.82
CA SER A 253 11.05 29.80 -1.74
C SER A 253 10.12 30.16 -0.58
N ASP A 254 8.81 30.18 -0.79
CA ASP A 254 7.81 30.44 0.26
C ASP A 254 7.77 29.34 1.35
N LEU A 255 8.84 28.55 1.50
CA LEU A 255 9.04 27.62 2.60
C LEU A 255 10.03 28.22 3.60
N TYR A 256 9.50 29.00 4.54
CA TYR A 256 10.23 29.36 5.74
C TYR A 256 10.46 28.12 6.61
N VAL A 257 11.70 27.62 6.65
CA VAL A 257 12.17 26.72 7.72
C VAL A 257 13.01 27.56 8.67
N GLY A 258 12.37 28.10 9.70
CA GLY A 258 13.05 28.80 10.78
C GLY A 258 13.85 27.83 11.63
N PHE A 259 15.15 28.06 11.78
CA PHE A 259 15.95 27.41 12.82
C PHE A 259 15.58 28.03 14.17
N VAL A 260 15.20 27.19 15.13
CA VAL A 260 15.06 27.60 16.53
C VAL A 260 16.46 27.70 17.11
N ASP A 261 17.07 28.89 17.07
CA ASP A 261 18.26 29.16 17.86
C ASP A 261 17.87 29.21 19.34
N ALA A 262 18.46 28.30 20.11
CA ALA A 262 18.28 28.22 21.54
C ALA A 262 18.70 29.53 22.21
N ALA A 263 17.72 30.13 22.90
CA ALA A 263 17.83 31.06 24.04
C ALA A 263 19.01 32.05 24.04
N LYS A 264 18.70 33.33 23.72
CA LYS A 264 19.33 34.45 24.43
C LYS A 264 18.35 34.96 25.48
N GLU A 265 18.65 34.68 26.75
CA GLU A 265 18.06 35.39 27.88
C GLU A 265 18.22 36.90 27.66
N GLN A 266 17.11 37.62 27.60
CA GLN A 266 17.08 39.04 27.91
C GLN A 266 16.18 39.23 29.11
N ARG A 267 16.84 39.48 30.24
CA ARG A 267 16.22 39.81 31.52
C ARG A 267 15.65 41.24 31.40
N ALA A 268 14.36 41.39 31.67
CA ALA A 268 13.67 42.68 31.73
C ALA A 268 14.17 43.52 32.93
N PRO A 269 14.21 44.86 32.83
CA PRO A 269 14.39 45.71 33.99
C PRO A 269 13.02 46.02 34.63
N GLU A 270 12.85 45.70 35.90
CA GLU A 270 11.78 46.27 36.73
C GLU A 270 12.29 47.53 37.45
N SER A 271 11.54 48.63 37.31
CA SER A 271 11.48 49.73 38.27
C SER A 271 10.75 49.25 39.53
N GLU A 272 11.04 49.66 40.77
CA GLU A 272 10.93 51.03 41.28
C GLU A 272 11.47 51.13 42.75
N ALA A 273 12.03 52.29 43.10
CA ALA A 273 12.12 52.98 44.41
C ALA A 273 12.42 52.25 45.76
N ALA A 274 13.45 52.74 46.50
CA ALA A 274 13.30 53.33 47.85
C ALA A 274 14.64 53.81 48.50
N ALA A 275 14.64 55.08 48.93
CA ALA A 275 15.28 55.71 50.10
C ALA A 275 16.59 55.17 50.73
N ALA A 276 17.60 56.04 50.90
CA ALA A 276 18.07 56.56 52.20
C ALA A 276 19.47 57.22 52.12
N LEU A 277 19.56 58.39 52.77
CA LEU A 277 20.74 59.21 53.15
C LEU A 277 21.45 60.04 52.06
#